data_AF-A0AAD2CS92-F1
#
_entry.id   AF-A0AAD2CS92-F1
#
_cell.length_a   1.000
_cell.length_b   1.000
_cell.length_c   1.000
_cell.angle_alpha   90.00
_cell.angle_beta   90.00
_cell.angle_gamma   90.00
#
_symmetry.space_group_name_H-M   'P 1'
#
loop_
_entity.id
_entity.type
_entity.pdbx_description
1 polymer ?
#
loop_
_entity_poly.entity_id
_entity_poly.type
_entity_poly.pdbx_seq_one_letter_code
_entity_poly.pdbx_strand_id
1 'polypeptide(L)'
;MEHSCKETISTSVPSENACTIWHSNKSGTQTKAYDADEALVVARVIQQIREGVNGGINGQDGVSFIQQYYLNKGLKIFKERGEDAAMKELDQLIKRSCWTPISIEKLRPTERKKAVDAMMLLAKKNDGVTIKGRCVFKGNETRDWLSREDTASPRV
;
A
#
# COMPACT_ATOMS: atom_id res chain seq x y z
N MET A 1 -6.40 24.55 -7.67
CA MET A 1 -6.29 25.09 -6.29
C MET A 1 -5.51 24.09 -5.48
N GLU A 2 -4.20 24.34 -5.39
CA GLU A 2 -3.24 23.53 -4.67
C GLU A 2 -3.44 23.74 -3.16
N HIS A 3 -3.63 22.66 -2.41
CA HIS A 3 -3.46 22.69 -0.97
C HIS A 3 -2.16 21.95 -0.64
N SER A 4 -1.07 22.72 -0.62
CA SER A 4 0.22 22.35 -0.03
C SER A 4 -0.02 22.02 1.45
N CYS A 5 0.06 20.75 1.82
CA CYS A 5 0.03 20.31 3.21
C CYS A 5 1.37 20.70 3.85
N LYS A 6 1.38 21.79 4.63
CA LYS A 6 2.52 22.14 5.49
C LYS A 6 2.35 21.37 6.78
N GLU A 7 3.05 20.24 6.92
CA GLU A 7 3.24 19.60 8.22
C GLU A 7 4.27 20.42 9.00
N THR A 8 3.80 21.23 9.94
CA THR A 8 4.67 22.01 10.84
C THR A 8 4.73 21.29 12.19
N ILE A 9 5.87 20.68 12.49
CA ILE A 9 6.17 20.16 13.83
C ILE A 9 6.89 21.28 14.59
N SER A 10 6.24 21.88 15.59
CA SER A 10 6.88 22.80 16.52
C SER A 10 7.23 22.07 17.82
N THR A 11 8.49 22.17 18.22
CA THR A 11 8.95 21.72 19.54
C THR A 11 9.04 22.96 20.44
N SER A 12 8.09 23.14 21.36
CA SER A 12 8.30 24.01 22.52
C SER A 12 8.75 23.14 23.67
N VAL A 13 9.93 23.41 24.22
CA VAL A 13 10.44 22.73 25.43
C VAL A 13 9.76 23.39 26.64
N PRO A 14 8.85 22.73 27.37
CA PRO A 14 8.41 23.23 28.65
C PRO A 14 9.44 22.81 29.70
N SER A 15 9.67 23.69 30.67
CA SER A 15 10.39 23.39 31.90
C SER A 15 9.79 22.17 32.59
N GLU A 16 10.68 21.29 33.07
CA GLU A 16 10.44 20.11 33.92
C GLU A 16 9.97 18.82 33.20
N ASN A 17 10.97 18.00 32.87
CA ASN A 17 11.02 16.53 32.76
C ASN A 17 9.99 15.75 31.91
N ALA A 18 9.11 16.40 31.14
CA ALA A 18 8.24 15.73 30.18
C ALA A 18 8.48 16.26 28.76
N CYS A 19 8.95 15.38 27.85
CA CYS A 19 9.07 15.70 26.44
C CYS A 19 7.74 15.42 25.72
N THR A 20 6.92 16.45 25.55
CA THR A 20 5.61 16.33 24.89
C THR A 20 5.77 16.47 23.37
N ILE A 21 5.61 15.38 22.62
CA ILE A 21 5.68 15.40 21.15
C ILE A 21 4.26 15.49 20.56
N TRP A 22 4.00 16.55 19.81
CA TRP A 22 2.71 16.79 19.14
C TRP A 22 2.56 15.91 17.89
N HIS A 23 1.50 15.09 17.85
CA HIS A 23 1.10 14.36 16.65
C HIS A 23 -0.36 14.70 16.31
N SER A 24 -0.61 15.24 15.11
CA SER A 24 -1.96 15.58 14.64
C SER A 24 -2.38 14.59 13.55
N ASN A 25 -3.50 13.89 13.75
CA ASN A 25 -4.16 13.10 12.70
C ASN A 25 -5.54 13.71 12.40
N LYS A 26 -6.11 13.43 11.22
CA LYS A 26 -7.37 14.01 10.70
C LYS A 26 -8.61 13.79 11.59
N SER A 27 -8.49 13.03 12.68
CA SER A 27 -9.52 12.82 13.69
C SER A 27 -9.08 13.40 15.04
N GLY A 28 -9.04 14.73 15.13
CA GLY A 28 -8.74 15.46 16.37
C GLY A 28 -7.28 15.34 16.86
N THR A 29 -6.79 16.42 17.46
CA THR A 29 -5.47 16.46 18.10
C THR A 29 -5.51 15.64 19.39
N GLN A 30 -5.10 14.37 19.35
CA GLN A 30 -4.85 13.59 20.57
C GLN A 30 -3.41 13.77 21.02
N THR A 31 -3.24 14.36 22.21
CA THR A 31 -1.94 14.50 22.86
C THR A 31 -1.62 13.21 23.63
N LYS A 32 -0.58 12.49 23.22
CA LYS A 32 -0.03 11.37 23.98
C LYS A 32 1.28 11.81 24.64
N ALA A 33 1.35 11.73 25.97
CA ALA A 33 2.61 11.90 26.69
C ALA A 33 3.43 10.61 26.57
N TYR A 34 4.72 10.74 26.29
CA TYR A 34 5.66 9.64 26.21
C TYR A 34 6.61 9.70 27.40
N ASP A 35 6.96 8.54 27.94
CA ASP A 35 8.05 8.43 28.92
C ASP A 35 9.41 8.74 28.26
N ALA A 36 10.45 9.06 29.04
CA ALA A 36 11.75 9.49 28.53
C ALA A 36 12.38 8.48 27.57
N ASP A 37 12.31 7.18 27.90
CA ASP A 37 12.87 6.11 27.08
C ASP A 37 12.05 5.90 25.79
N GLU A 38 10.71 5.98 25.89
CA GLU A 38 9.82 5.90 24.72
C GLU A 38 10.04 7.10 23.78
N ALA A 39 10.18 8.30 24.34
CA ALA A 39 10.43 9.52 23.59
C ALA A 39 11.75 9.46 22.82
N LEU A 40 12.80 8.87 23.39
CA LEU A 40 14.09 8.67 22.71
C LEU A 40 13.98 7.71 21.52
N VAL A 41 13.23 6.62 21.66
CA VAL A 41 12.99 5.67 20.57
C VAL A 41 12.20 6.33 19.44
N VAL A 42 11.12 7.03 19.79
CA VAL A 42 10.28 7.76 18.82
C VAL A 42 11.10 8.84 18.11
N ALA A 43 11.89 9.63 18.85
CA ALA A 43 12.74 10.66 18.28
C ALA A 43 13.78 10.08 17.30
N ARG A 44 14.44 8.96 17.66
CA ARG A 44 15.38 8.27 16.78
C ARG A 44 14.72 7.78 15.49
N VAL A 45 13.53 7.20 15.58
CA VAL A 45 12.78 6.72 14.41
C VAL A 45 12.38 7.88 13.51
N ILE A 46 11.87 8.98 14.08
CA ILE A 46 11.53 10.20 13.32
C ILE A 46 12.76 10.76 12.63
N GLN A 47 13.90 10.79 13.32
CA GLN A 47 15.15 11.27 12.75
C GLN A 47 15.65 10.39 11.61
N GLN A 48 15.58 9.06 11.74
CA GLN A 48 15.91 8.13 10.66
C GLN A 48 15.01 8.30 9.44
N ILE A 49 13.70 8.50 9.65
CA ILE A 49 12.75 8.80 8.56
C ILE A 49 13.14 10.13 7.90
N ARG A 50 13.41 11.18 8.69
CA ARG A 50 13.82 12.50 8.18
C ARG A 50 15.11 12.42 7.37
N GLU A 51 16.11 11.71 7.88
CA GLU A 51 17.40 11.52 7.20
C GLU A 51 17.23 10.72 5.91
N GLY A 52 16.44 9.64 5.93
CA GLY A 52 16.11 8.91 4.70
C GLY A 52 15.31 9.76 3.71
N VAL A 53 14.40 10.61 4.19
CA VAL A 53 13.58 11.51 3.35
C VAL A 53 14.42 12.65 2.76
N ASN A 54 15.55 13.02 3.37
CA ASN A 54 16.44 14.05 2.84
C ASN A 54 17.68 13.49 2.12
N GLY A 55 17.91 12.17 2.17
CA GLY A 55 19.14 11.50 1.72
C GLY A 55 19.13 10.96 0.28
N GLY A 56 18.07 11.19 -0.50
CA GLY A 56 18.05 10.81 -1.92
C GLY A 56 19.05 11.62 -2.77
N ILE A 57 19.40 11.09 -3.94
CA ILE A 57 20.30 11.71 -4.91
C ILE A 57 19.78 13.14 -5.18
N ASN A 58 20.44 14.16 -4.62
CA ASN A 58 20.12 15.60 -4.70
C ASN A 58 19.08 16.20 -3.72
N GLY A 59 18.68 15.52 -2.64
CA GLY A 59 17.84 16.12 -1.59
C GLY A 59 16.40 16.48 -2.02
N GLN A 60 15.93 15.95 -3.15
CA GLN A 60 14.56 16.15 -3.66
C GLN A 60 13.71 14.88 -3.63
N ASP A 61 14.33 13.70 -3.54
CA ASP A 61 13.64 12.42 -3.53
C ASP A 61 13.79 11.75 -2.16
N GLY A 62 12.85 11.98 -1.26
CA GLY A 62 12.83 11.26 0.01
C GLY A 62 12.55 9.77 -0.12
N VAL A 63 12.71 9.00 0.98
CA VAL A 63 12.26 7.61 1.04
C VAL A 63 10.79 7.54 0.64
N SER A 64 10.53 7.21 -0.62
CA SER A 64 9.18 6.93 -1.07
C SER A 64 8.92 5.46 -0.77
N PHE A 65 8.11 5.18 0.26
CA PHE A 65 7.43 3.89 0.29
C PHE A 65 6.68 3.72 -1.02
N ILE A 66 6.78 2.55 -1.66
CA ILE A 66 6.09 2.29 -2.92
C ILE A 66 4.58 2.40 -2.66
N GLN A 67 4.02 3.55 -3.02
CA GLN A 67 2.59 3.80 -2.89
C GLN A 67 1.86 2.96 -3.93
N GLN A 68 0.91 2.17 -3.46
CA GLN A 68 0.05 1.35 -4.30
C GLN A 68 -1.34 1.98 -4.37
N TYR A 69 -1.97 1.88 -5.54
CA TYR A 69 -3.30 2.38 -5.80
C TYR A 69 -4.17 1.27 -6.37
N TYR A 70 -5.42 1.20 -5.94
CA TYR A 70 -6.45 0.42 -6.63
C TYR A 70 -6.56 0.86 -8.09
N LEU A 71 -6.88 -0.07 -8.99
CA LEU A 71 -6.98 0.18 -10.43
C LEU A 71 -7.68 1.49 -10.76
N ASN A 72 -8.89 1.74 -10.24
CA ASN A 72 -9.66 2.96 -10.52
C ASN A 72 -8.91 4.25 -10.19
N LYS A 73 -8.13 4.27 -9.10
CA LYS A 73 -7.31 5.43 -8.72
C LYS A 73 -5.98 5.44 -9.48
N GLY A 74 -5.38 4.28 -9.68
CA GLY A 74 -4.13 4.11 -10.42
C GLY A 74 -4.27 4.53 -11.89
N LEU A 75 -5.39 4.25 -12.54
CA LEU A 75 -5.68 4.68 -13.91
C LEU A 75 -5.81 6.20 -14.01
N LYS A 76 -6.40 6.87 -13.00
CA LYS A 76 -6.45 8.34 -12.96
C LYS A 76 -5.06 8.97 -12.81
N ILE A 77 -4.17 8.33 -12.04
CA ILE A 77 -2.83 8.84 -11.74
C ILE A 77 -1.85 8.53 -12.88
N PHE A 78 -1.82 7.28 -13.36
CA PHE A 78 -0.84 6.79 -14.31
C PHE A 78 -1.32 6.77 -15.77
N LYS A 79 -2.64 6.94 -16.00
CA LYS A 79 -3.29 6.98 -17.32
C LYS A 79 -2.92 5.75 -18.16
N GLU A 80 -2.55 5.96 -19.42
CA GLU A 80 -2.13 4.93 -20.39
C GLU A 80 -1.07 3.97 -19.83
N ARG A 81 -0.06 4.51 -19.12
CA ARG A 81 0.99 3.67 -18.51
C ARG A 81 0.47 2.73 -17.42
N GLY A 82 -0.64 3.11 -16.78
CA GLY A 82 -1.36 2.27 -15.82
C GLY A 82 -2.16 1.17 -16.51
N GLU A 83 -2.80 1.49 -17.64
CA GLU A 83 -3.51 0.51 -18.47
C GLU A 83 -2.55 -0.54 -19.03
N ASP A 84 -1.43 -0.11 -19.62
CA ASP A 84 -0.38 -1.00 -20.12
C ASP A 84 0.16 -1.92 -19.02
N ALA A 85 0.38 -1.38 -17.82
CA ALA A 85 0.88 -2.16 -16.69
C ALA A 85 -0.15 -3.20 -16.20
N ALA A 86 -1.44 -2.85 -16.19
CA ALA A 86 -2.51 -3.78 -15.83
C ALA A 86 -2.68 -4.88 -16.88
N MET A 87 -2.69 -4.52 -18.17
CA MET A 87 -2.81 -5.47 -19.27
C MET A 87 -1.61 -6.40 -19.33
N LYS A 88 -0.40 -5.89 -19.12
CA LYS A 88 0.82 -6.70 -19.04
C LYS A 88 0.79 -7.73 -17.91
N GLU A 89 0.21 -7.38 -16.76
CA GLU A 89 0.04 -8.32 -15.65
C GLU A 89 -1.00 -9.40 -15.99
N LEU A 90 -2.16 -9.00 -16.54
CA LEU A 90 -3.21 -9.94 -16.95
C LEU A 90 -2.72 -10.92 -18.03
N ASP A 91 -2.00 -10.42 -19.02
CA ASP A 91 -1.38 -11.22 -20.08
C ASP A 91 -0.37 -12.24 -19.51
N GLN A 92 0.43 -11.86 -18.51
CA GLN A 92 1.34 -12.80 -17.84
C GLN A 92 0.60 -13.93 -17.13
N LEU A 93 -0.53 -13.64 -16.47
CA LEU A 93 -1.33 -14.63 -15.75
C LEU A 93 -1.97 -15.64 -16.72
N ILE A 94 -2.43 -15.16 -17.88
CA ILE A 94 -2.94 -16.02 -18.95
C ILE A 94 -1.82 -16.86 -19.57
N LYS A 95 -0.68 -16.26 -19.91
CA LYS A 95 0.47 -16.95 -20.54
C LYS A 95 1.08 -18.04 -19.67
N ARG A 96 1.02 -17.87 -18.34
CA ARG A 96 1.48 -18.89 -17.38
C ARG A 96 0.46 -19.99 -17.12
N SER A 97 -0.66 -19.99 -17.85
CA SER A 97 -1.78 -20.90 -17.65
C SER A 97 -2.30 -20.86 -16.20
N CYS A 98 -2.13 -19.73 -15.50
CA CYS A 98 -2.69 -19.56 -14.17
C CYS A 98 -4.21 -19.45 -14.25
N TRP A 99 -4.73 -18.86 -15.34
CA TRP A 99 -6.16 -18.72 -15.61
C TRP A 99 -6.52 -19.14 -17.03
N THR A 100 -7.76 -19.59 -17.16
CA THR A 100 -8.44 -19.75 -18.45
C THR A 100 -9.69 -18.86 -18.42
N PRO A 101 -9.90 -17.98 -19.40
CA PRO A 101 -11.09 -17.15 -19.44
C PRO A 101 -12.34 -18.01 -19.65
N ILE A 102 -13.34 -17.83 -18.77
CA ILE A 102 -14.64 -18.51 -18.83
C ILE A 102 -15.72 -17.44 -18.94
N SER A 103 -16.67 -17.62 -19.86
CA SER A 103 -17.84 -16.72 -19.95
C SER A 103 -18.70 -16.86 -18.69
N ILE A 104 -19.16 -15.73 -18.17
CA ILE A 104 -20.01 -15.63 -16.98
C ILE A 104 -21.33 -16.40 -17.15
N GLU A 105 -21.83 -16.51 -18.39
CA GLU A 105 -23.04 -17.26 -18.74
C GLU A 105 -22.86 -18.78 -18.62
N LYS A 106 -21.62 -19.26 -18.75
CA LYS A 106 -21.28 -20.68 -18.65
C LYS A 106 -21.04 -21.14 -17.20
N LEU A 107 -20.98 -20.21 -16.25
CA LEU A 107 -20.78 -20.53 -14.83
C LEU A 107 -22.09 -20.97 -14.18
N ARG A 108 -22.06 -22.09 -13.46
CA ARG A 108 -23.17 -22.52 -12.63
C ARG A 108 -23.36 -21.56 -11.44
N PRO A 109 -24.57 -21.44 -10.87
CA PRO A 109 -24.82 -20.58 -9.71
C PRO A 109 -23.89 -20.86 -8.53
N THR A 110 -23.53 -22.13 -8.31
CA THR A 110 -22.60 -22.55 -7.25
C THR A 110 -21.17 -22.12 -7.52
N GLU A 111 -20.71 -22.18 -8.78
CA GLU A 111 -19.38 -21.72 -9.19
C GLU A 111 -19.28 -20.20 -9.08
N ARG A 112 -20.35 -19.49 -9.48
CA ARG A 112 -20.41 -18.04 -9.31
C ARG A 112 -20.36 -17.64 -7.83
N LYS A 113 -21.02 -18.39 -6.95
CA LYS A 113 -20.96 -18.16 -5.49
C LYS A 113 -19.58 -18.42 -4.89
N LYS A 114 -18.79 -19.31 -5.51
CA LYS A 114 -17.40 -19.61 -5.11
C LYS A 114 -16.37 -18.73 -5.81
N ALA A 115 -16.77 -17.94 -6.81
CA ALA A 115 -15.85 -17.05 -7.51
C ALA A 115 -15.30 -16.00 -6.54
N VAL A 116 -14.01 -15.73 -6.63
CA VAL A 116 -13.31 -14.78 -5.76
C VAL A 116 -13.03 -13.52 -6.56
N ASP A 117 -13.36 -12.37 -5.97
CA ASP A 117 -13.08 -11.08 -6.59
C ASP A 117 -11.57 -10.85 -6.71
N ALA A 118 -11.15 -10.58 -7.96
CA ALA A 118 -9.80 -10.18 -8.30
C ALA A 118 -9.67 -8.64 -8.27
N MET A 119 -8.57 -8.17 -7.71
CA MET A 119 -8.27 -6.76 -7.49
C MET A 119 -6.91 -6.42 -8.11
N MET A 120 -6.87 -5.47 -9.03
CA MET A 120 -5.63 -4.98 -9.62
C MET A 120 -5.10 -3.76 -8.84
N LEU A 121 -3.83 -3.83 -8.44
CA LEU A 121 -3.10 -2.76 -7.78
C LEU A 121 -1.99 -2.23 -8.70
N LEU A 122 -1.90 -0.91 -8.83
CA LEU A 122 -0.89 -0.21 -9.61
C LEU A 122 0.06 0.54 -8.70
N ALA A 123 1.37 0.43 -8.97
CA ALA A 123 2.38 1.16 -8.22
C ALA A 123 3.54 1.59 -9.12
N LYS A 124 4.10 2.76 -8.83
CA LYS A 124 5.34 3.23 -9.46
C LYS A 124 6.53 2.50 -8.82
N LYS A 125 7.42 1.93 -9.64
CA LYS A 125 8.65 1.31 -9.13
C LYS A 125 9.67 2.38 -8.73
N ASN A 126 10.69 1.94 -8.00
CA ASN A 126 11.79 2.81 -7.53
C ASN A 126 12.62 3.42 -8.67
N ASP A 127 12.52 2.86 -9.89
CA ASP A 127 13.18 3.42 -11.08
C ASP A 127 12.54 4.73 -11.57
N GLY A 128 11.47 5.21 -10.92
CA GLY A 128 10.87 6.51 -11.23
C GLY A 128 10.12 6.55 -12.56
N VAL A 129 10.14 5.46 -13.33
CA VAL A 129 9.60 5.41 -14.68
C VAL A 129 8.60 4.27 -14.79
N THR A 130 8.90 3.07 -14.31
CA THR A 130 8.07 1.90 -14.58
C THR A 130 6.86 1.82 -13.66
N ILE A 131 5.68 1.56 -14.23
CA ILE A 131 4.48 1.21 -13.47
C ILE A 131 4.35 -0.31 -13.41
N LYS A 132 4.05 -0.84 -12.23
CA LYS A 132 3.84 -2.27 -11.98
C LYS A 132 2.37 -2.52 -11.64
N GLY A 133 1.75 -3.43 -12.40
CA GLY A 133 0.49 -4.08 -12.02
C GLY A 133 0.74 -5.26 -11.10
N ARG A 134 -0.19 -5.50 -10.18
CA ARG A 134 -0.28 -6.68 -9.32
C ARG A 134 -1.74 -7.10 -9.21
N CYS A 135 -2.06 -8.32 -9.61
CA CYS A 135 -3.38 -8.87 -9.33
C CYS A 135 -3.39 -9.59 -7.98
N VAL A 136 -4.38 -9.27 -7.14
CA VAL A 136 -4.55 -9.79 -5.79
C VAL A 136 -5.98 -10.26 -5.62
N PHE A 137 -6.18 -11.35 -4.88
CA PHE A 137 -7.51 -11.89 -4.62
C PHE A 137 -7.98 -11.57 -3.21
N LYS A 138 -9.29 -11.33 -3.08
CA LYS A 138 -9.92 -11.03 -1.80
C LYS A 138 -10.13 -12.32 -1.00
N GLY A 139 -9.17 -12.65 -0.12
CA GLY A 139 -9.14 -13.95 0.58
C GLY A 139 -10.17 -14.15 1.69
N ASN A 140 -10.97 -13.13 2.06
CA ASN A 140 -12.00 -13.28 3.10
C ASN A 140 -13.11 -14.26 2.66
N GLU A 141 -13.55 -14.20 1.41
CA GLU A 141 -14.64 -15.00 0.85
C GLU A 141 -14.22 -16.43 0.47
N THR A 142 -12.92 -16.67 0.29
CA THR A 142 -12.38 -17.98 -0.08
C THR A 142 -12.42 -18.98 1.08
N ARG A 143 -12.32 -18.50 2.33
CA ARG A 143 -12.20 -19.36 3.53
C ARG A 143 -13.46 -20.15 3.87
N ASP A 144 -14.61 -19.72 3.38
CA ASP A 144 -15.90 -20.35 3.73
C ASP A 144 -16.14 -21.67 3.00
N TRP A 145 -15.51 -21.87 1.84
CA TRP A 145 -15.73 -23.05 1.00
C TRP A 145 -14.45 -23.82 0.65
N LEU A 146 -13.27 -23.27 0.94
CA LEU A 146 -11.98 -23.94 0.77
C LEU A 146 -11.53 -24.51 2.12
N SER A 147 -11.30 -25.82 2.20
CA SER A 147 -10.78 -26.44 3.42
C SER A 147 -9.32 -26.07 3.67
N ARG A 148 -8.84 -26.26 4.91
CA ARG A 148 -7.43 -25.99 5.24
C ARG A 148 -6.49 -26.88 4.43
N GLU A 149 -6.93 -28.12 4.21
CA GLU A 149 -6.24 -29.16 3.46
C GLU A 149 -6.17 -28.78 1.96
N ASP A 150 -7.25 -28.25 1.39
CA ASP A 150 -7.27 -27.77 0.00
C ASP A 150 -6.48 -26.47 -0.20
N THR A 151 -6.32 -25.68 0.87
CA THR A 151 -5.52 -24.44 0.86
C THR A 151 -4.03 -24.70 1.10
N ALA A 152 -3.67 -25.90 1.57
CA ALA A 152 -2.29 -26.21 1.88
C ALA A 152 -1.48 -26.33 0.59
N SER A 153 -0.47 -25.47 0.43
CA SER A 153 0.51 -25.63 -0.65
C SER A 153 1.19 -26.99 -0.49
N PRO A 154 1.39 -27.77 -1.56
CA PRO A 154 2.18 -28.98 -1.50
C PRO A 154 3.58 -28.60 -1.01
N ARG A 155 3.93 -29.05 0.20
CA ARG A 155 5.30 -28.98 0.68
C ARG A 155 6.03 -30.13 0.04
N VAL A 156 6.97 -29.79 -0.84
CA VAL A 156 8.02 -30.71 -1.31
C VAL A 156 9.07 -30.83 -0.22
#